data_AF-A0A1I0A696-F1
#
_entry.id   AF-A0A1I0A696-F1
#
_cell.length_a   1.000
_cell.length_b   1.000
_cell.length_c   1.000
_cell.angle_alpha   90.00
_cell.angle_beta   90.00
_cell.angle_gamma   90.00
#
_symmetry.space_group_name_H-M   'P 1'
#
loop_
_entity.id
_entity.type
_entity.pdbx_description
1 polymer ?
#
loop_
_entity_poly.entity_id
_entity_poly.type
_entity_poly.pdbx_seq_one_letter_code
_entity_poly.pdbx_strand_id
1 'polypeptide(L)'
;MSTLLLVLSPVACRKEAAAPSPEYEQAHQRFSKLYAQQLDRAYLDPQMEDIEAQLERVPSESLDAQSARELLQRIRDGRKRMESSQEETEAAVASARQYDDFPSSPREESPAPPPPPAAPAPVDAGAPDAGSSQGPGEGTPASELSSGYQGCFRRGESINVTGRGMRESWELADRFSCRQAYPRFANQLVLVEDGRVLSVLAKSLTRLVPTGPDGGPAAPDAGP
;
A
#
# COMPACT_ATOMS: atom_id res chain seq x y z
N MET A 1 56.81 44.43 49.55
CA MET A 1 55.37 44.38 49.84
C MET A 1 54.70 43.66 48.69
N SER A 2 54.43 42.36 48.84
CA SER A 2 53.82 41.52 47.81
C SER A 2 52.30 41.69 47.84
N THR A 3 51.73 42.23 46.76
CA THR A 3 50.29 42.24 46.53
C THR A 3 49.84 40.87 46.03
N LEU A 4 49.08 40.17 46.88
CA LEU A 4 48.40 38.92 46.60
C LEU A 4 47.20 39.19 45.68
N LEU A 5 47.24 38.69 44.44
CA LEU A 5 46.11 38.71 43.51
C LEU A 5 45.27 37.45 43.73
N LEU A 6 44.14 37.62 44.42
CA LEU A 6 43.18 36.57 44.74
C LEU A 6 42.25 36.39 43.52
N VAL A 7 42.53 35.38 42.70
CA VAL A 7 41.67 34.99 41.57
C VAL A 7 40.48 34.20 42.11
N LEU A 8 39.31 34.84 42.19
CA LEU A 8 38.04 34.16 42.43
C LEU A 8 37.67 33.34 41.18
N SER A 9 37.91 32.04 41.23
CA SER A 9 37.37 31.10 40.24
C SER A 9 35.89 30.83 40.54
N PRO A 10 34.95 31.03 39.61
CA PRO A 10 33.58 30.59 39.78
C PRO A 10 33.54 29.06 39.78
N VAL A 11 33.10 28.48 40.91
CA VAL A 11 32.69 27.09 41.01
C VAL A 11 31.39 26.95 40.20
N ALA A 12 31.52 26.74 38.89
CA ALA A 12 30.42 26.23 38.10
C ALA A 12 30.16 24.80 38.59
N CYS A 13 29.00 24.56 39.21
CA CYS A 13 28.44 23.23 39.40
C CYS A 13 28.34 22.57 38.02
N ARG A 14 29.37 21.82 37.63
CA ARG A 14 29.35 21.00 36.44
C ARG A 14 28.46 19.82 36.78
N LYS A 15 27.17 19.92 36.44
CA LYS A 15 26.30 18.74 36.31
C LYS A 15 27.11 17.75 35.46
N GLU A 16 27.46 16.60 36.05
CA GLU A 16 28.25 15.56 35.39
C GLU A 16 27.73 15.40 33.96
N ALA A 17 28.64 15.50 32.98
CA ALA A 17 28.27 15.35 31.58
C ALA A 17 27.50 14.03 31.46
N ALA A 18 26.23 14.11 31.08
CA ALA A 18 25.37 12.94 31.01
C ALA A 18 26.07 11.86 30.17
N ALA A 19 26.07 10.63 30.67
CA ALA A 19 26.65 9.52 29.94
C ALA A 19 25.65 9.01 28.88
N PRO A 20 26.12 8.46 27.74
CA PRO A 20 25.26 7.74 26.82
C PRO A 20 24.72 6.45 27.48
N SER A 21 23.57 5.97 27.01
CA SER A 21 22.92 4.75 27.54
C SER A 21 23.24 3.51 26.69
N PRO A 22 23.83 2.45 27.28
CA PRO A 22 24.03 1.19 26.57
C PRO A 22 22.70 0.50 26.21
N GLU A 23 21.64 0.73 26.98
CA GLU A 23 20.30 0.22 26.69
C GLU A 23 19.76 0.81 25.39
N TYR A 24 19.90 2.12 25.20
CA TYR A 24 19.48 2.79 23.96
C TYR A 24 20.27 2.27 22.75
N GLU A 25 21.59 2.17 22.85
CA GLU A 25 22.43 1.71 21.74
C GLU A 25 22.05 0.30 21.29
N GLN A 26 21.91 -0.63 22.24
CA GLN A 26 21.51 -2.00 21.95
C GLN A 26 20.09 -2.08 21.37
N ALA A 27 19.14 -1.34 21.93
CA ALA A 27 17.77 -1.30 21.41
C ALA A 27 17.73 -0.75 19.99
N HIS A 28 18.46 0.33 19.72
CA HIS A 28 18.56 0.93 18.39
C HIS A 28 19.18 -0.03 17.37
N GLN A 29 20.25 -0.75 17.74
CA GLN A 29 20.86 -1.76 16.87
C GLN A 29 19.91 -2.92 16.57
N ARG A 30 19.23 -3.44 17.60
CA ARG A 30 18.23 -4.52 17.44
C ARG A 30 17.07 -4.07 16.55
N PHE A 31 16.52 -2.88 16.80
CA PHE A 31 15.48 -2.28 15.98
C PHE A 31 15.92 -2.13 14.52
N SER A 32 17.09 -1.53 14.29
CA SER A 32 17.61 -1.29 12.93
C SER A 32 17.81 -2.60 12.17
N LYS A 33 18.33 -3.63 12.84
CA LYS A 33 18.52 -4.95 12.25
C LYS A 33 17.18 -5.61 11.92
N LEU A 34 16.23 -5.61 12.87
CA LEU A 34 14.92 -6.21 12.69
C LEU A 34 14.15 -5.53 11.55
N TYR A 35 14.17 -4.19 11.54
CA TYR A 35 13.50 -3.39 10.51
C TYR A 35 14.15 -3.55 9.13
N ALA A 36 15.49 -3.66 9.04
CA ALA A 36 16.16 -3.93 7.76
C ALA A 36 15.79 -5.29 7.16
N GLN A 37 15.43 -6.28 7.99
CA GLN A 37 15.09 -7.63 7.54
C GLN A 37 13.61 -7.77 7.16
N GLN A 38 12.72 -7.12 7.92
CA GLN A 38 11.27 -7.37 7.83
C GLN A 38 10.45 -6.14 7.42
N LEU A 39 11.10 -4.96 7.32
CA LEU A 39 10.44 -3.67 7.06
C LEU A 39 9.26 -3.48 8.02
N ASP A 40 8.08 -3.13 7.50
CA ASP A 40 6.91 -2.84 8.33
C ASP A 40 6.35 -4.06 9.06
N ARG A 41 6.65 -5.29 8.62
CA ARG A 41 6.26 -6.50 9.37
C ARG A 41 6.99 -6.59 10.71
N ALA A 42 8.17 -5.97 10.83
CA ALA A 42 8.94 -5.93 12.08
C ALA A 42 8.12 -5.37 13.24
N TYR A 43 7.17 -4.46 13.00
CA TYR A 43 6.36 -3.88 14.07
C TYR A 43 5.51 -4.92 14.79
N LEU A 44 5.03 -5.96 14.10
CA LEU A 44 4.22 -7.03 14.68
C LEU A 44 5.05 -8.20 15.22
N ASP A 45 6.38 -8.12 15.10
CA ASP A 45 7.28 -9.17 15.56
C ASP A 45 7.39 -9.15 17.10
N PRO A 46 7.35 -10.31 17.78
CA PRO A 46 7.46 -10.37 19.24
C PRO A 46 8.77 -9.78 19.77
N GLN A 47 9.86 -9.77 18.99
CA GLN A 47 11.12 -9.13 19.39
C GLN A 47 10.98 -7.61 19.52
N MET A 48 9.95 -6.99 18.94
CA MET A 48 9.67 -5.56 19.09
C MET A 48 9.30 -5.21 20.54
N GLU A 49 8.62 -6.10 21.26
CA GLU A 49 8.25 -5.90 22.68
C GLU A 49 9.49 -5.82 23.58
N ASP A 50 10.47 -6.67 23.33
CA ASP A 50 11.75 -6.63 24.06
C ASP A 50 12.49 -5.31 23.83
N ILE A 51 12.44 -4.79 22.59
CA ILE A 51 13.08 -3.53 22.21
C ILE A 51 12.37 -2.36 22.91
N GLU A 52 11.03 -2.35 22.93
CA GLU A 52 10.26 -1.34 23.67
C GLU A 52 10.62 -1.35 25.16
N ALA A 53 10.60 -2.52 25.80
CA ALA A 53 10.96 -2.65 27.21
C ALA A 53 12.40 -2.22 27.50
N GLN A 54 13.31 -2.41 26.53
CA GLN A 54 14.69 -1.93 26.65
C GLN A 54 14.79 -0.40 26.53
N LEU A 55 14.01 0.22 25.64
CA LEU A 55 13.94 1.68 25.50
C LEU A 55 13.31 2.36 26.72
N GLU A 56 12.37 1.70 27.39
CA GLU A 56 11.77 2.21 28.64
C GLU A 56 12.75 2.24 29.82
N ARG A 57 13.81 1.42 29.79
CA ARG A 57 14.84 1.40 30.84
C ARG A 57 15.89 2.50 30.68
N VAL A 58 15.87 3.26 29.58
CA VAL A 58 16.84 4.33 29.34
C VAL A 58 16.68 5.41 30.41
N PRO A 59 17.73 5.74 31.18
CA PRO A 59 17.65 6.71 32.26
C PRO A 59 17.26 8.10 31.74
N SER A 60 16.41 8.81 32.48
CA SER A 60 15.89 10.12 32.05
C SER A 60 16.97 11.20 31.94
N GLU A 61 18.07 11.03 32.67
CA GLU A 61 19.23 11.93 32.63
C GLU A 61 20.29 11.55 31.59
N SER A 62 20.11 10.45 30.85
CA SER A 62 21.00 10.06 29.75
C SER A 62 20.98 11.08 28.61
N LEU A 63 22.10 11.20 27.89
CA LEU A 63 22.15 11.95 26.63
C LEU A 63 21.15 11.41 25.59
N ASP A 64 20.87 10.11 25.64
CA ASP A 64 20.00 9.43 24.67
C ASP A 64 18.53 9.43 25.08
N ALA A 65 18.18 10.01 26.23
CA ALA A 65 16.83 9.91 26.79
C ALA A 65 15.75 10.44 25.84
N GLN A 66 16.03 11.51 25.10
CA GLN A 66 15.09 12.03 24.10
C GLN A 66 14.95 11.07 22.91
N SER A 67 16.07 10.66 22.32
CA SER A 67 16.09 9.74 21.18
C SER A 67 15.43 8.41 21.49
N ALA A 68 15.58 7.92 22.73
CA ALA A 68 14.91 6.71 23.22
C ALA A 68 13.38 6.88 23.24
N ARG A 69 12.88 8.01 23.76
CA ARG A 69 11.44 8.31 23.79
C ARG A 69 10.86 8.44 22.39
N GLU A 70 11.56 9.11 21.49
CA GLU A 70 11.14 9.27 20.09
C GLU A 70 11.07 7.93 19.37
N LEU A 71 12.09 7.08 19.55
CA LEU A 71 12.09 5.73 18.99
C LEU A 71 10.95 4.87 19.55
N LEU A 72 10.75 4.92 20.87
CA LEU A 72 9.67 4.19 21.54
C LEU A 72 8.29 4.63 21.01
N GLN A 73 8.05 5.93 20.87
CA GLN A 73 6.81 6.45 20.29
C GLN A 73 6.61 5.95 18.85
N ARG A 74 7.65 6.02 18.02
CA ARG A 74 7.59 5.54 16.63
C ARG A 74 7.24 4.06 16.55
N ILE A 75 7.80 3.24 17.44
CA ILE A 75 7.51 1.80 17.50
C ILE A 75 6.04 1.57 17.88
N ARG A 76 5.55 2.23 18.92
CA ARG A 76 4.15 2.12 19.37
C ARG A 76 3.15 2.55 18.31
N ASP A 77 3.42 3.68 17.66
CA ASP A 77 2.58 4.16 16.56
C ASP A 77 2.62 3.19 15.37
N GLY A 78 3.80 2.66 15.05
CA GLY A 78 3.99 1.64 14.02
C GLY A 78 3.14 0.40 14.29
N ARG A 79 3.23 -0.16 15.50
CA ARG A 79 2.42 -1.31 15.94
C ARG A 79 0.94 -1.07 15.80
N LYS A 80 0.44 0.01 16.38
CA LYS A 80 -0.99 0.35 16.35
C LYS A 80 -1.51 0.44 14.91
N ARG A 81 -0.74 1.03 13.99
CA ARG A 81 -1.11 1.10 12.57
C ARG A 81 -1.12 -0.28 11.90
N MET A 82 -0.16 -1.14 12.22
CA MET A 82 -0.09 -2.48 11.64
C MET A 82 -1.18 -3.40 12.19
N GLU A 83 -1.50 -3.29 13.48
CA GLU A 83 -2.62 -4.01 14.11
C GLU A 83 -3.96 -3.61 13.47
N SER A 84 -4.22 -2.30 13.31
CA SER A 84 -5.45 -1.86 12.64
C SER A 84 -5.52 -2.34 11.19
N SER A 85 -4.40 -2.33 10.46
CA SER A 85 -4.37 -2.83 9.08
C SER A 85 -4.64 -4.35 9.01
N GLN A 86 -4.19 -5.13 9.99
CA GLN A 86 -4.51 -6.55 10.07
C GLN A 86 -6.00 -6.78 10.33
N GLU A 87 -6.59 -6.05 11.28
CA GLU A 87 -8.02 -6.12 11.59
C GLU A 87 -8.88 -5.76 10.38
N GLU A 88 -8.53 -4.69 9.65
CA GLU A 88 -9.22 -4.28 8.43
C GLU A 88 -9.12 -5.36 7.33
N THR A 89 -7.96 -5.99 7.19
CA THR A 89 -7.74 -7.08 6.22
C THR A 89 -8.56 -8.31 6.61
N GLU A 90 -8.57 -8.69 7.88
CA GLU A 90 -9.35 -9.82 8.38
C GLU A 90 -10.85 -9.57 8.21
N ALA A 91 -11.33 -8.37 8.52
CA ALA A 91 -12.72 -7.97 8.31
C ALA A 91 -13.10 -8.01 6.82
N ALA A 92 -12.21 -7.56 5.92
CA ALA A 92 -12.42 -7.64 4.49
C ALA A 92 -12.52 -9.10 4.01
N VAL A 93 -11.62 -9.97 4.46
CA VAL A 93 -11.66 -11.42 4.13
C VAL A 93 -12.90 -12.09 4.70
N ALA A 94 -13.29 -11.79 5.94
CA ALA A 94 -14.51 -12.33 6.56
C ALA A 94 -15.76 -11.90 5.79
N SER A 95 -15.83 -10.62 5.38
CA SER A 95 -16.93 -10.11 4.57
C SER A 95 -17.00 -10.79 3.20
N ALA A 96 -15.86 -11.05 2.55
CA ALA A 96 -15.82 -11.75 1.26
C ALA A 96 -16.37 -13.18 1.37
N ARG A 97 -16.00 -13.92 2.43
CA ARG A 97 -16.53 -15.27 2.69
C ARG A 97 -18.04 -15.30 2.91
N GLN A 98 -18.64 -14.24 3.44
CA GLN A 98 -20.10 -14.14 3.57
C GLN A 98 -20.81 -14.01 2.21
N TYR A 99 -20.14 -13.50 1.18
CA TYR A 99 -20.69 -13.42 -0.18
C TYR A 99 -20.50 -14.71 -0.98
N ASP A 100 -19.50 -15.54 -0.65
CA ASP A 100 -19.28 -16.85 -1.28
C ASP A 100 -20.31 -17.92 -0.88
N ASP A 101 -21.12 -17.69 0.17
CA ASP A 101 -22.24 -18.56 0.57
C ASP A 101 -23.49 -18.38 -0.33
N PHE A 102 -23.45 -17.46 -1.30
CA PHE A 102 -24.43 -17.46 -2.38
C PHE A 102 -24.11 -18.61 -3.35
N PRO A 103 -25.05 -19.53 -3.63
CA PRO A 103 -24.82 -20.55 -4.63
C PRO A 103 -24.54 -19.86 -5.96
N SER A 104 -23.28 -19.93 -6.42
CA SER A 104 -22.95 -19.70 -7.81
C SER A 104 -23.66 -20.78 -8.62
N SER A 105 -24.88 -20.49 -9.06
CA SER A 105 -25.54 -21.28 -10.08
C SER A 105 -24.58 -21.37 -11.27
N PRO A 106 -24.18 -22.57 -11.72
CA PRO A 106 -23.50 -22.68 -12.99
C PRO A 106 -24.44 -22.08 -14.04
N ARG A 107 -24.02 -20.99 -14.67
CA ARG A 107 -24.68 -20.53 -15.89
C ARG A 107 -24.39 -21.59 -16.95
N GLU A 108 -25.31 -22.52 -17.14
CA GLU A 108 -25.36 -23.34 -18.35
C GLU A 108 -25.58 -22.40 -19.52
N GLU A 109 -24.49 -21.95 -20.13
CA GLU A 109 -24.52 -21.32 -21.44
C GLU A 109 -24.77 -22.43 -22.47
N SER A 110 -26.04 -22.78 -22.66
CA SER A 110 -26.48 -23.53 -23.83
C SER A 110 -26.53 -22.54 -25.01
N PRO A 111 -25.72 -22.70 -26.06
CA PRO A 111 -25.85 -21.86 -27.25
C PRO A 111 -27.10 -22.31 -28.01
N ALA A 112 -28.16 -21.49 -27.98
CA ALA A 112 -29.26 -21.67 -28.92
C ALA A 112 -28.74 -21.45 -30.36
N PRO A 113 -29.12 -22.29 -31.34
CA PRO A 113 -28.73 -22.07 -32.73
C PRO A 113 -29.34 -20.75 -33.24
N PRO A 114 -28.62 -19.96 -34.04
CA PRO A 114 -29.12 -18.68 -34.53
C PRO A 114 -30.30 -18.90 -35.49
N PRO A 115 -31.39 -18.10 -35.41
CA PRO A 115 -32.43 -18.11 -36.42
C PRO A 115 -31.93 -17.49 -37.74
N PRO A 116 -32.50 -17.89 -38.90
CA PRO A 116 -32.06 -17.39 -40.20
C PRO A 116 -32.31 -15.88 -40.36
N PRO A 117 -31.48 -15.17 -41.14
CA PRO A 117 -31.55 -13.72 -41.27
C PRO A 117 -32.82 -13.28 -42.00
N ALA A 118 -33.67 -12.52 -41.31
CA ALA A 118 -34.76 -11.75 -41.92
C ALA A 118 -34.24 -10.37 -42.37
N ALA A 119 -34.73 -9.91 -43.53
CA ALA A 119 -34.35 -8.66 -44.18
C ALA A 119 -34.53 -7.42 -43.27
N PRO A 120 -33.70 -6.37 -43.44
CA PRO A 120 -33.72 -5.21 -42.55
C PRO A 120 -34.96 -4.33 -42.81
N ALA A 121 -35.85 -4.25 -41.84
CA ALA A 121 -36.74 -3.10 -41.69
C ALA A 121 -35.99 -2.02 -40.88
N PRO A 122 -36.13 -0.72 -41.21
CA PRO A 122 -35.52 0.34 -40.42
C PRO A 122 -36.25 0.41 -39.07
N VAL A 123 -35.66 -0.21 -38.05
CA VAL A 123 -36.10 -0.05 -36.67
C VAL A 123 -35.51 1.26 -36.16
N ASP A 124 -36.42 2.20 -35.93
CA ASP A 124 -36.24 3.39 -35.12
C ASP A 124 -35.56 2.99 -33.81
N ALA A 125 -34.27 3.31 -33.70
CA ALA A 125 -33.47 3.02 -32.52
C ALA A 125 -33.93 3.94 -31.40
N GLY A 126 -34.88 3.43 -30.59
CA GLY A 126 -35.12 3.95 -29.26
C GLY A 126 -33.79 4.23 -28.58
N ALA A 127 -33.65 5.43 -28.03
CA ALA A 127 -32.41 5.96 -27.50
C ALA A 127 -31.69 4.91 -26.65
N PRO A 128 -30.40 4.61 -26.90
CA PRO A 128 -29.65 3.88 -25.91
C PRO A 128 -29.68 4.74 -24.64
N ASP A 129 -30.13 4.16 -23.53
CA ASP A 129 -29.89 4.68 -22.19
C ASP A 129 -28.37 4.68 -21.94
N ALA A 130 -27.67 5.58 -22.61
CA ALA A 130 -26.32 5.98 -22.36
C ALA A 130 -26.36 6.85 -21.11
N GLY A 131 -26.63 6.20 -19.96
CA GLY A 131 -26.04 6.66 -18.71
C GLY A 131 -24.56 6.76 -19.00
N SER A 132 -24.10 8.00 -19.20
CA SER A 132 -22.77 8.32 -19.68
C SER A 132 -21.78 7.44 -18.96
N SER A 133 -20.98 6.66 -19.69
CA SER A 133 -19.84 5.94 -19.13
C SER A 133 -18.92 7.00 -18.53
N GLN A 134 -19.19 7.39 -17.29
CA GLN A 134 -18.42 8.34 -16.52
C GLN A 134 -17.12 7.64 -16.19
N GLY A 135 -16.14 7.76 -17.09
CA GLY A 135 -14.81 7.20 -16.93
C GLY A 135 -14.23 6.61 -18.22
N PRO A 136 -12.97 6.18 -18.15
CA PRO A 136 -12.24 5.66 -19.30
C PRO A 136 -12.81 4.33 -19.79
N GLY A 137 -13.16 4.28 -21.07
CA GLY A 137 -13.50 3.06 -21.79
C GLY A 137 -12.36 2.60 -22.71
N GLU A 138 -12.52 1.42 -23.32
CA GLU A 138 -11.57 0.92 -24.32
C GLU A 138 -11.36 1.94 -25.46
N GLY A 139 -10.11 2.13 -25.88
CA GLY A 139 -9.69 3.10 -26.90
C GLY A 139 -9.43 4.53 -26.40
N THR A 140 -9.83 4.87 -25.17
CA THR A 140 -9.57 6.18 -24.54
C THR A 140 -8.05 6.45 -24.53
N PRO A 141 -7.58 7.64 -24.94
CA PRO A 141 -6.16 7.95 -24.91
C PRO A 141 -5.63 8.06 -23.47
N ALA A 142 -4.44 7.52 -23.21
CA ALA A 142 -3.83 7.55 -21.88
C ALA A 142 -3.55 8.98 -21.37
N SER A 143 -3.39 9.95 -22.26
CA SER A 143 -3.32 11.37 -21.90
C SER A 143 -4.60 11.90 -21.25
N GLU A 144 -5.75 11.31 -21.57
CA GLU A 144 -7.02 11.69 -20.95
C GLU A 144 -7.16 11.12 -19.53
N LEU A 145 -6.51 9.98 -19.24
CA LEU A 145 -6.39 9.45 -17.88
C LEU A 145 -5.66 10.42 -16.96
N SER A 146 -4.59 11.05 -17.44
CA SER A 146 -3.78 11.97 -16.64
C SER A 146 -4.41 13.35 -16.45
N SER A 147 -5.13 13.88 -17.46
CA SER A 147 -5.65 15.25 -17.41
C SER A 147 -7.16 15.41 -17.54
N GLY A 148 -7.88 14.45 -18.13
CA GLY A 148 -9.30 14.58 -18.48
C GLY A 148 -10.26 14.29 -17.32
N TYR A 149 -9.94 13.30 -16.47
CA TYR A 149 -10.83 12.85 -15.39
C TYR A 149 -10.54 13.51 -14.05
N GLN A 150 -10.31 14.84 -14.05
CA GLN A 150 -10.04 15.62 -12.83
C GLN A 150 -8.84 15.10 -12.01
N GLY A 151 -7.89 14.43 -12.68
CA GLY A 151 -6.74 13.79 -12.03
C GLY A 151 -7.12 12.66 -11.07
N CYS A 152 -8.30 12.04 -11.23
CA CYS A 152 -8.76 10.93 -10.41
C CYS A 152 -8.14 9.60 -10.80
N PHE A 153 -7.49 9.48 -11.95
CA PHE A 153 -6.75 8.29 -12.34
C PHE A 153 -5.27 8.54 -12.16
N ARG A 154 -4.61 7.58 -11.51
CA ARG A 154 -3.15 7.59 -11.29
C ARG A 154 -2.53 6.36 -11.93
N ARG A 155 -1.29 6.51 -12.38
CA ARG A 155 -0.51 5.39 -12.88
C ARG A 155 -0.16 4.46 -11.71
N GLY A 156 -0.49 3.18 -11.86
CA GLY A 156 -0.15 2.12 -10.91
C GLY A 156 1.16 1.44 -11.29
N GLU A 157 1.40 0.27 -10.68
CA GLU A 157 2.54 -0.58 -11.02
C GLU A 157 2.38 -1.19 -12.43
N SER A 158 3.49 -1.49 -13.10
CA SER A 158 3.41 -2.23 -14.37
C SER A 158 3.04 -3.69 -14.09
N ILE A 159 2.08 -4.24 -14.84
CA ILE A 159 1.58 -5.60 -14.61
C ILE A 159 1.90 -6.47 -15.80
N ASN A 160 2.34 -7.71 -15.56
CA ASN A 160 2.51 -8.70 -16.60
C ASN A 160 1.15 -9.32 -16.95
N VAL A 161 0.71 -9.12 -18.19
CA VAL A 161 -0.54 -9.68 -18.71
C VAL A 161 -0.20 -10.94 -19.50
N THR A 162 -0.77 -12.07 -19.08
CA THR A 162 -0.58 -13.38 -19.74
C THR A 162 -0.85 -13.28 -21.24
N GLY A 163 0.15 -13.62 -22.06
CA GLY A 163 0.06 -13.59 -23.52
C GLY A 163 0.29 -12.21 -24.17
N ARG A 164 0.48 -11.14 -23.39
CA ARG A 164 0.77 -9.78 -23.91
C ARG A 164 2.01 -9.12 -23.30
N GLY A 165 2.50 -9.60 -22.16
CA GLY A 165 3.70 -9.09 -21.49
C GLY A 165 3.41 -7.89 -20.58
N MET A 166 4.44 -7.10 -20.27
CA MET A 166 4.33 -5.96 -19.34
C MET A 166 3.45 -4.84 -19.89
N ARG A 167 2.49 -4.36 -19.10
CA ARG A 167 1.59 -3.25 -19.47
C ARG A 167 1.53 -2.19 -18.38
N GLU A 168 1.29 -0.97 -18.82
CA GLU A 168 0.99 0.14 -17.91
C GLU A 168 -0.40 -0.09 -17.32
N SER A 169 -0.50 0.08 -16.00
CA SER A 169 -1.77 0.06 -15.31
C SER A 169 -2.10 1.45 -14.77
N TRP A 170 -3.40 1.72 -14.72
CA TRP A 170 -3.96 2.93 -14.15
C TRP A 170 -5.09 2.53 -13.21
N GLU A 171 -5.20 3.24 -12.10
CA GLU A 171 -6.22 2.98 -11.10
C GLU A 171 -6.83 4.28 -10.60
N LEU A 172 -8.01 4.15 -10.00
CA LEU A 172 -8.65 5.27 -9.33
C LEU A 172 -7.84 5.66 -8.09
N ALA A 173 -7.52 6.95 -7.98
CA ALA A 173 -6.87 7.52 -6.82
C ALA A 173 -7.77 7.37 -5.59
N ASP A 174 -7.16 7.07 -4.45
CA ASP A 174 -7.86 6.78 -3.20
C ASP A 174 -8.32 8.06 -2.48
N ARG A 175 -9.17 8.84 -3.14
CA ARG A 175 -9.77 10.08 -2.62
C ARG A 175 -11.28 9.95 -2.65
N PHE A 176 -11.95 10.42 -1.61
CA PHE A 176 -13.41 10.34 -1.49
C PHE A 176 -14.14 10.94 -2.70
N SER A 177 -13.70 12.10 -3.19
CA SER A 177 -14.26 12.76 -4.38
C SER A 177 -14.15 11.91 -5.64
N CYS A 178 -13.02 11.22 -5.83
CA CYS A 178 -12.80 10.35 -6.99
C CYS A 178 -13.63 9.07 -6.92
N ARG A 179 -13.75 8.46 -5.73
CA ARG A 179 -14.60 7.28 -5.52
C ARG A 179 -16.09 7.59 -5.70
N GLN A 180 -16.50 8.81 -5.35
CA GLN A 180 -17.88 9.27 -5.57
C GLN A 180 -18.16 9.58 -7.05
N ALA A 181 -17.19 10.18 -7.75
CA ALA A 181 -17.33 10.51 -9.18
C ALA A 181 -17.22 9.28 -10.10
N TYR A 182 -16.41 8.28 -9.71
CA TYR A 182 -16.10 7.10 -10.52
C TYR A 182 -16.22 5.79 -9.71
N PRO A 183 -17.38 5.50 -9.09
CA PRO A 183 -17.52 4.39 -8.14
C PRO A 183 -17.26 3.02 -8.77
N ARG A 184 -17.58 2.86 -10.06
CA ARG A 184 -17.29 1.64 -10.84
C ARG A 184 -15.80 1.29 -10.87
N PHE A 185 -14.92 2.30 -10.81
CA PHE A 185 -13.49 2.13 -10.98
C PHE A 185 -12.73 1.89 -9.67
N ALA A 186 -13.40 1.95 -8.50
CA ALA A 186 -12.76 1.75 -7.20
C ALA A 186 -12.06 0.37 -7.10
N ASN A 187 -12.66 -0.66 -7.69
CA ASN A 187 -12.15 -2.03 -7.71
C ASN A 187 -11.71 -2.48 -9.11
N GLN A 188 -11.44 -1.52 -10.00
CA GLN A 188 -11.02 -1.81 -11.36
C GLN A 188 -9.62 -1.26 -11.62
N LEU A 189 -8.98 -1.88 -12.61
CA LEU A 189 -7.69 -1.52 -13.14
C LEU A 189 -7.86 -1.25 -14.63
N VAL A 190 -7.37 -0.12 -15.08
CA VAL A 190 -7.37 0.29 -16.48
C VAL A 190 -6.01 -0.09 -17.06
N LEU A 191 -5.98 -1.01 -18.02
CA LEU A 191 -4.77 -1.38 -18.72
C LEU A 191 -4.58 -0.50 -19.94
N VAL A 192 -3.34 -0.08 -20.19
CA VAL A 192 -2.97 0.75 -21.33
C VAL A 192 -1.99 0.01 -22.23
N GLU A 193 -2.27 0.04 -23.54
CA GLU A 193 -1.43 -0.47 -24.62
C GLU A 193 -1.34 0.61 -25.71
N ASP A 194 -0.14 0.87 -26.22
CA ASP A 194 0.12 1.87 -27.26
C ASP A 194 -0.48 3.26 -26.97
N GLY A 195 -0.44 3.67 -25.69
CA GLY A 195 -0.95 4.97 -25.25
C GLY A 195 -2.47 5.08 -25.25
N ARG A 196 -3.21 3.97 -25.31
CA ARG A 196 -4.67 3.90 -25.22
C ARG A 196 -5.12 2.85 -24.22
N VAL A 197 -6.31 3.04 -23.67
CA VAL A 197 -6.94 2.05 -22.81
C VAL A 197 -7.23 0.80 -23.62
N LEU A 198 -6.58 -0.30 -23.25
CA LEU A 198 -6.80 -1.61 -23.81
C LEU A 198 -8.07 -2.24 -23.24
N SER A 199 -8.17 -2.27 -21.91
CA SER A 199 -9.28 -2.90 -21.20
C SER A 199 -9.39 -2.38 -19.77
N VAL A 200 -10.57 -2.59 -19.17
CA VAL A 200 -10.83 -2.33 -17.76
C VAL A 200 -11.12 -3.65 -17.07
N LEU A 201 -10.26 -4.04 -16.14
CA LEU A 201 -10.30 -5.32 -15.45
C LEU A 201 -10.72 -5.13 -14.00
N ALA A 202 -11.48 -6.07 -13.44
CA ALA A 202 -11.64 -6.13 -11.99
C ALA A 202 -10.33 -6.55 -11.33
N LYS A 203 -9.93 -5.88 -10.24
CA LYS A 203 -8.72 -6.24 -9.48
C LYS A 203 -8.77 -7.68 -8.96
N SER A 204 -9.96 -8.22 -8.71
CA SER A 204 -10.16 -9.63 -8.33
C SER A 204 -9.78 -10.64 -9.42
N LEU A 205 -9.78 -10.24 -10.69
CA LEU A 205 -9.35 -11.08 -11.82
C LEU A 205 -7.85 -10.95 -12.12
N THR A 206 -7.13 -10.09 -11.38
CA THR A 206 -5.69 -9.90 -11.55
C THR A 206 -4.93 -10.65 -10.47
N ARG A 207 -4.04 -11.56 -10.89
CA ARG A 207 -3.06 -12.19 -10.01
C ARG A 207 -1.77 -11.38 -10.10
N LEU A 208 -1.48 -10.59 -9.07
CA LEU A 208 -0.17 -9.94 -8.91
C LEU A 208 0.87 -11.05 -8.70
N VAL A 209 1.67 -11.32 -9.74
CA VAL A 209 2.83 -12.20 -9.62
C VAL A 209 4.00 -11.32 -9.19
N PRO A 210 4.55 -11.49 -7.98
CA PRO A 210 5.78 -10.80 -7.60
C PRO A 210 6.86 -11.19 -8.61
N THR A 211 7.41 -10.18 -9.29
CA THR A 211 8.58 -10.35 -10.15
C THR A 211 9.83 -10.19 -9.31
N GLY A 212 10.82 -11.05 -9.53
CA GLY A 212 12.14 -10.88 -8.92
C GLY A 212 12.82 -9.60 -9.44
N PRO A 213 13.98 -9.21 -8.87
CA PRO A 213 14.73 -8.00 -9.29
C PRO A 213 15.06 -7.94 -10.79
N ASP A 214 15.00 -9.08 -11.48
CA ASP A 214 15.28 -9.22 -12.92
C ASP A 214 14.01 -9.20 -13.81
N GLY A 215 12.83 -8.92 -13.26
CA GLY A 215 11.57 -8.83 -14.05
C GLY A 215 11.02 -10.17 -14.55
N GLY A 216 11.59 -11.30 -14.14
CA GLY A 216 11.10 -12.65 -14.42
C GLY A 216 10.15 -13.17 -13.33
N PRO A 217 9.28 -14.15 -13.66
CA PRO A 217 8.47 -14.85 -12.66
C PRO A 217 9.40 -15.53 -11.64
N ALA A 218 9.14 -15.32 -10.35
CA ALA A 218 9.89 -15.99 -9.28
C ALA A 218 9.78 -17.51 -9.47
N ALA A 219 10.93 -18.19 -9.56
CA ALA A 219 10.97 -19.65 -9.68
C ALA A 219 10.26 -20.27 -8.46
N PRO A 220 9.47 -21.35 -8.65
CA PRO A 220 8.93 -22.08 -7.51
C PRO A 220 10.09 -22.63 -6.68
N ASP A 221 10.10 -22.30 -5.39
CA ASP A 221 11.01 -22.88 -4.40
C ASP A 221 10.91 -24.40 -4.46
N ALA A 222 11.95 -25.02 -5.03
CA ALA A 222 12.11 -26.45 -5.02
C ALA A 222 13.06 -26.83 -3.88
N GLY A 223 12.47 -27.24 -2.75
CA GLY A 223 13.03 -28.30 -1.92
C GLY A 223 13.10 -28.03 -0.42
N PRO A 224 13.52 -29.02 0.37
CA PRO A 224 13.61 -30.47 0.09
C PRO A 224 12.37 -31.27 0.58
#